data_AF-A0A538KJL2-F1
#
_entry.id   AF-A0A538KJL2-F1
#
_cell.length_a   1.000
_cell.length_b   1.000
_cell.length_c   1.000
_cell.angle_alpha   90.00
_cell.angle_beta   90.00
_cell.angle_gamma   90.00
#
_symmetry.space_group_name_H-M   'P 1'
#
loop_
_entity.id
_entity.type
_entity.pdbx_description
1 polymer ?
#
loop_
_entity_poly.entity_id
_entity_poly.type
_entity_poly.pdbx_seq_one_letter_code
_entity_poly.pdbx_strand_id
1 'polypeptide(L)'
;MLEGRQRDGGRTGGRFLCVWRALRSRFVGSAVLVLAVVPVAAGAPLAASGHAAPRRDRGLIVFLDAGSGEQLARVAANGVVDAAVADGRGGWFVGGSFTRLGHRRHIGIAHVLRGGAVDESWQGSVGSVSGRAVSVQALARAGTRLYLAGAFARVGGLHRPGLGALDTDSGSGIRGWRPRPLLWLDVGALLATGPRLLVAGQFSYPTAGISALDARTGAIDPGWNPHLRVIGDAGSFSTLLRHDGRVYVAGSFRVAGLRRNGLVALNPRSGRPDTRWAPRAQNCPVCNHFA
;
A
#
# COMPACT_ATOMS: atom_id res chain seq x y z
N MET A 1 21.84 23.38 21.73
CA MET A 1 22.78 24.41 21.27
C MET A 1 24.07 23.70 20.89
N LEU A 2 24.30 23.53 19.58
CA LEU A 2 25.57 23.24 18.92
C LEU A 2 25.29 23.47 17.42
N GLU A 3 25.84 24.56 16.91
CA GLU A 3 25.78 25.06 15.54
C GLU A 3 27.04 24.68 14.74
N GLY A 4 26.92 24.73 13.40
CA GLY A 4 28.02 24.91 12.44
C GLY A 4 28.37 23.63 11.66
N ARG A 5 28.49 23.60 10.33
CA ARG A 5 28.60 24.64 9.28
C ARG A 5 28.20 24.01 7.93
N GLN A 6 27.47 24.76 7.10
CA GLN A 6 27.36 24.51 5.65
C GLN A 6 28.72 24.70 4.96
N ARG A 7 29.04 23.80 4.03
CA ARG A 7 29.89 24.09 2.86
C ARG A 7 29.17 23.55 1.62
N ASP A 8 28.80 24.47 0.74
CA ASP A 8 28.38 24.16 -0.62
C ASP A 8 29.59 23.67 -1.43
N GLY A 9 29.39 22.57 -2.14
CA GLY A 9 30.34 22.00 -3.09
C GLY A 9 29.62 20.96 -3.93
N GLY A 10 29.30 21.31 -5.17
CA GLY A 10 28.37 20.59 -6.03
C GLY A 10 28.66 19.10 -6.20
N ARG A 11 27.59 18.29 -6.09
CA ARG A 11 27.45 16.98 -6.72
C ARG A 11 25.97 16.63 -6.83
N THR A 12 25.52 16.51 -8.07
CA THR A 12 24.32 15.84 -8.58
C THR A 12 23.49 15.10 -7.53
N GLY A 13 22.44 15.77 -7.04
CA GLY A 13 21.46 15.21 -6.13
C GLY A 13 20.60 14.14 -6.80
N GLY A 14 20.96 12.87 -6.62
CA GLY A 14 20.06 11.75 -6.85
C GLY A 14 18.91 11.81 -5.85
N ARG A 15 17.71 12.23 -6.29
CA ARG A 15 16.51 12.19 -5.47
C ARG A 15 16.00 10.75 -5.41
N PHE A 16 16.29 10.07 -4.30
CA PHE A 16 15.60 8.83 -3.94
C PHE A 16 14.19 9.18 -3.45
N LEU A 17 13.16 8.64 -4.08
CA LEU A 17 11.80 8.68 -3.52
C LEU A 17 11.67 7.50 -2.54
N CYS A 18 12.00 7.72 -1.27
CA CYS A 18 11.61 6.79 -0.21
C CYS A 18 10.09 6.91 -0.01
N VAL A 19 9.32 5.91 -0.46
CA VAL A 19 7.91 5.78 -0.06
C VAL A 19 7.91 5.15 1.33
N TRP A 20 7.74 5.99 2.35
CA TRP A 20 7.64 5.56 3.74
C TRP A 20 6.25 4.97 3.98
N ARG A 21 6.16 3.72 4.45
CA ARG A 21 4.97 3.22 5.15
C ARG A 21 5.41 2.59 6.47
N ALA A 22 5.58 3.41 7.50
CA ALA A 22 5.86 2.95 8.85
C ALA A 22 4.63 2.23 9.42
N LEU A 23 4.62 0.90 9.37
CA LEU A 23 3.65 0.08 10.11
C LEU A 23 4.14 -0.04 11.56
N ARG A 24 3.80 0.94 12.41
CA ARG A 24 3.88 0.75 13.87
C ARG A 24 2.64 -0.03 14.32
N SER A 25 2.69 -1.36 14.30
CA SER A 25 1.83 -2.17 15.16
C SER A 25 2.46 -2.21 16.55
N ARG A 26 1.70 -1.89 17.60
CA ARG A 26 2.14 -2.09 18.98
C ARG A 26 2.24 -3.61 19.21
N PHE A 27 3.43 -4.16 19.09
CA PHE A 27 3.82 -5.41 19.71
C PHE A 27 5.05 -5.14 20.57
N VAL A 28 4.99 -5.61 21.82
CA VAL A 28 6.16 -5.68 22.69
C VAL A 28 7.05 -6.77 22.11
N GLY A 29 8.22 -6.39 21.57
CA GLY A 29 9.17 -7.27 20.90
C GLY A 29 9.46 -6.82 19.45
N SER A 30 10.72 -6.49 19.18
CA SER A 30 11.35 -6.06 17.92
C SER A 30 10.41 -5.80 16.73
N ALA A 31 10.09 -4.53 16.48
CA ALA A 31 9.50 -4.13 15.21
C ALA A 31 10.54 -4.30 14.09
N VAL A 32 10.12 -4.65 12.86
CA VAL A 32 11.01 -4.79 11.70
C VAL A 32 10.42 -3.98 10.54
N LEU A 33 11.23 -3.11 9.95
CA LEU A 33 10.87 -2.17 8.88
C LEU A 33 11.21 -2.81 7.51
N VAL A 34 10.24 -2.82 6.59
CA VAL A 34 10.49 -3.23 5.20
C VAL A 34 10.79 -1.98 4.37
N LEU A 35 11.95 -1.95 3.75
CA LEU A 35 12.33 -0.92 2.79
C LEU A 35 12.25 -1.53 1.39
N ALA A 36 11.23 -1.15 0.62
CA ALA A 36 11.19 -1.38 -0.81
C ALA A 36 11.92 -0.20 -1.48
N VAL A 37 13.13 -0.46 -1.99
CA VAL A 37 13.92 0.56 -2.69
C VAL A 37 13.61 0.44 -4.18
N VAL A 38 13.04 1.50 -4.76
CA VAL A 38 12.92 1.67 -6.21
C VAL A 38 14.15 2.42 -6.71
N PRO A 39 15.00 1.85 -7.59
CA PRO A 39 15.98 2.64 -8.31
C PRO A 39 15.27 3.50 -9.36
N VAL A 40 15.20 4.81 -9.16
CA VAL A 40 14.85 5.76 -10.23
C VAL A 40 16.11 5.97 -11.05
N ALA A 41 16.13 5.52 -12.31
CA ALA A 41 17.21 5.86 -13.22
C ALA A 41 17.26 7.39 -13.40
N ALA A 42 18.37 8.00 -13.01
CA ALA A 42 18.59 9.43 -13.22
C ALA A 42 18.61 9.73 -14.73
N GLY A 43 17.84 10.75 -15.11
CA GLY A 43 17.82 11.47 -16.38
C GLY A 43 18.53 10.84 -17.59
N ALA A 44 17.74 10.35 -18.54
CA ALA A 44 18.13 10.37 -19.95
C ALA A 44 16.99 11.02 -20.76
N PRO A 45 17.30 12.01 -21.61
CA PRO A 45 16.28 12.61 -22.48
C PRO A 45 15.72 11.54 -23.42
N LEU A 46 14.43 11.65 -23.74
CA LEU A 46 13.78 10.85 -24.77
C LEU A 46 14.36 11.25 -26.14
N ALA A 47 15.47 10.63 -26.53
CA ALA A 47 15.91 10.59 -27.91
C ALA A 47 15.37 9.29 -28.53
N ALA A 48 14.57 9.45 -29.59
CA ALA A 48 14.11 8.38 -30.44
C ALA A 48 15.27 7.89 -31.31
N SER A 49 15.75 6.67 -31.07
CA SER A 49 16.37 5.79 -32.07
C SER A 49 16.69 4.43 -31.44
N GLY A 50 16.64 3.39 -32.27
CA GLY A 50 16.52 2.00 -31.86
C GLY A 50 17.75 1.40 -31.16
N HIS A 51 17.50 0.25 -30.54
CA HIS A 51 18.36 -0.55 -29.66
C HIS A 51 18.36 -0.08 -28.20
N ALA A 52 17.22 -0.31 -27.54
CA ALA A 52 17.13 -0.22 -26.09
C ALA A 52 18.02 -1.29 -25.43
N ALA A 53 19.14 -0.86 -24.84
CA ALA A 53 19.82 -1.65 -23.82
C ALA A 53 18.82 -1.94 -22.67
N PRO A 54 18.81 -3.15 -22.08
CA PRO A 54 17.80 -3.52 -21.11
C PRO A 54 17.92 -2.66 -19.84
N ARG A 55 16.92 -1.81 -19.59
CA ARG A 55 16.74 -1.15 -18.30
C ARG A 55 16.57 -2.22 -17.23
N ARG A 56 17.56 -2.38 -16.35
CA ARG A 56 17.54 -3.35 -15.25
C ARG A 56 16.76 -2.77 -14.07
N ASP A 57 15.43 -2.71 -14.17
CA ASP A 57 14.54 -2.41 -13.05
C ASP A 57 14.55 -3.59 -12.06
N ARG A 58 15.59 -3.67 -11.23
CA ARG A 58 15.71 -4.68 -10.17
C ARG A 58 15.10 -4.10 -8.90
N GLY A 59 13.91 -4.55 -8.53
CA GLY A 59 13.37 -4.28 -7.21
C GLY A 59 14.20 -4.98 -6.13
N LEU A 60 14.18 -4.43 -4.93
CA LEU A 60 14.90 -4.97 -3.79
C LEU A 60 14.00 -4.92 -2.57
N ILE A 61 13.99 -6.02 -1.82
CA ILE A 61 13.39 -6.08 -0.50
C ILE A 61 14.53 -6.11 0.52
N VAL A 62 14.50 -5.15 1.44
CA VAL A 62 15.43 -5.10 2.56
C VAL A 62 14.62 -5.18 3.85
N PHE A 63 14.97 -6.15 4.69
CA PHE A 63 14.41 -6.31 6.02
C PHE A 63 15.36 -5.67 7.03
N LEU A 64 14.85 -4.74 7.84
CA LEU A 64 15.62 -3.99 8.82
C LEU A 64 15.03 -4.19 10.22
N ASP A 65 15.84 -4.53 11.21
CA ASP A 65 15.41 -4.41 12.60
C ASP A 65 15.05 -2.95 12.89
N ALA A 66 13.84 -2.68 13.37
CA ALA A 66 13.33 -1.31 13.50
C ALA A 66 13.82 -0.61 14.77
N GLY A 67 14.44 -1.34 15.72
CA GLY A 67 15.07 -0.74 16.89
C GLY A 67 16.47 -0.22 16.59
N SER A 68 17.28 -1.06 15.93
CA SER A 68 18.69 -0.81 15.62
C SER A 68 18.94 -0.27 14.22
N GLY A 69 18.04 -0.53 13.28
CA GLY A 69 18.25 -0.28 11.84
C GLY A 69 19.09 -1.34 11.13
N GLU A 70 19.49 -2.42 11.81
CA GLU A 70 20.33 -3.48 11.25
C GLU A 70 19.63 -4.21 10.09
N GLN A 71 20.36 -4.46 8.99
CA GLN A 71 19.84 -5.26 7.89
C GLN A 71 19.81 -6.74 8.24
N LEU A 72 18.61 -7.28 8.45
CA LEU A 72 18.36 -8.68 8.77
C LEU A 72 18.45 -9.58 7.53
N ALA A 73 17.94 -9.10 6.39
CA ALA A 73 17.93 -9.87 5.16
C ALA A 73 17.74 -8.99 3.92
N ARG A 74 18.10 -9.54 2.77
CA ARG A 74 18.01 -8.89 1.47
C ARG A 74 17.54 -9.88 0.41
N VAL A 75 16.50 -9.52 -0.33
CA VAL A 75 15.91 -10.38 -1.37
C VAL A 75 15.79 -9.60 -2.67
N ALA A 76 16.44 -10.11 -3.72
CA ALA A 76 16.38 -9.51 -5.04
C ALA A 76 15.02 -9.80 -5.70
N ALA A 77 14.45 -8.80 -6.36
CA ALA A 77 13.30 -8.94 -7.24
C ALA A 77 13.69 -8.48 -8.66
N ASN A 78 13.05 -9.07 -9.68
CA ASN A 78 13.26 -8.63 -11.07
C ASN A 78 12.25 -7.57 -11.54
N GLY A 79 11.50 -6.99 -10.61
CA GLY A 79 10.53 -5.94 -10.86
C GLY A 79 10.21 -5.22 -9.56
N VAL A 80 9.33 -4.22 -9.63
CA VAL A 80 9.02 -3.35 -8.48
C VAL A 80 8.23 -4.12 -7.42
N VAL A 81 8.54 -3.84 -6.15
CA VAL A 81 7.78 -4.27 -4.97
C VAL A 81 7.05 -3.04 -4.44
N ASP A 82 5.73 -3.02 -4.57
CA ASP A 82 4.88 -1.86 -4.26
C ASP A 82 4.26 -1.96 -2.87
N ALA A 83 4.08 -3.18 -2.35
CA ALA A 83 3.39 -3.43 -1.09
C ALA A 83 4.10 -4.48 -0.24
N ALA A 84 4.05 -4.30 1.08
CA ALA A 84 4.46 -5.29 2.05
C ALA A 84 3.56 -5.22 3.30
N VAL A 85 3.28 -6.38 3.90
CA VAL A 85 2.60 -6.49 5.19
C VAL A 85 3.21 -7.63 6.00
N ALA A 86 3.43 -7.40 7.30
CA ALA A 86 3.98 -8.41 8.20
C ALA A 86 3.03 -9.61 8.31
N ASP A 87 3.59 -10.81 8.38
CA ASP A 87 2.87 -12.07 8.59
C ASP A 87 2.43 -12.27 10.06
N GLY A 88 3.07 -11.54 11.00
CA GLY A 88 2.90 -11.66 12.45
C GLY A 88 3.81 -12.70 13.12
N ARG A 89 4.68 -13.37 12.36
CA ARG A 89 5.67 -14.37 12.80
C ARG A 89 7.12 -13.94 12.50
N GLY A 90 7.29 -12.72 11.99
CA GLY A 90 8.57 -12.12 11.65
C GLY A 90 8.93 -12.22 10.16
N GLY A 91 8.05 -12.78 9.34
CA GLY A 91 8.08 -12.73 7.88
C GLY A 91 7.11 -11.68 7.31
N TRP A 92 6.94 -11.69 5.98
CA TRP A 92 6.15 -10.71 5.24
C TRP A 92 5.50 -11.29 4.00
N PHE A 93 4.28 -10.82 3.72
CA PHE A 93 3.71 -10.91 2.38
C PHE A 93 4.12 -9.67 1.59
N VAL A 94 4.57 -9.87 0.36
CA VAL A 94 5.10 -8.81 -0.52
C VAL A 94 4.40 -8.85 -1.86
N GLY A 95 3.99 -7.70 -2.35
CA GLY A 95 3.23 -7.51 -3.57
C GLY A 95 3.89 -6.49 -4.50
N GLY A 96 3.74 -6.67 -5.81
CA GLY A 96 4.26 -5.73 -6.80
C GLY A 96 4.09 -6.23 -8.23
N SER A 97 4.96 -5.77 -9.14
CA SER A 97 5.00 -6.15 -10.56
C SER A 97 6.08 -7.18 -10.91
N PHE A 98 6.79 -7.70 -9.90
CA PHE A 98 7.84 -8.70 -10.10
C PHE A 98 7.30 -10.03 -10.64
N THR A 99 8.14 -10.75 -11.39
CA THR A 99 7.86 -12.11 -11.88
C THR A 99 8.83 -13.15 -11.30
N ARG A 100 9.87 -12.69 -10.61
CA ARG A 100 10.83 -13.50 -9.85
C ARG A 100 11.20 -12.79 -8.55
N LEU A 101 11.35 -13.59 -7.51
CA LEU A 101 11.87 -13.19 -6.21
C LEU A 101 12.96 -14.19 -5.81
N GLY A 102 14.17 -13.70 -5.57
CA GLY A 102 15.39 -14.52 -5.51
C GLY A 102 15.61 -15.27 -6.83
N HIS A 103 15.83 -16.58 -6.75
CA HIS A 103 16.02 -17.46 -7.91
C HIS A 103 14.71 -18.11 -8.40
N ARG A 104 13.57 -17.79 -7.77
CA ARG A 104 12.29 -18.47 -8.03
C ARG A 104 11.30 -17.59 -8.77
N ARG A 105 10.42 -18.23 -9.53
CA ARG A 105 9.32 -17.58 -10.24
C ARG A 105 8.15 -17.37 -9.29
N HIS A 106 7.91 -16.11 -8.92
CA HIS A 106 6.73 -15.66 -8.17
C HIS A 106 6.16 -14.45 -8.89
N ILE A 107 4.90 -14.52 -9.29
CA ILE A 107 4.25 -13.43 -10.02
C ILE A 107 3.47 -12.58 -9.05
N GLY A 108 3.94 -11.35 -8.85
CA GLY A 108 3.23 -10.25 -8.20
C GLY A 108 2.91 -10.40 -6.72
N ILE A 109 3.00 -11.60 -6.14
CA ILE A 109 2.77 -11.88 -4.72
C ILE A 109 3.70 -12.99 -4.24
N ALA A 110 4.25 -12.84 -3.03
CA ALA A 110 5.05 -13.86 -2.37
C ALA A 110 4.96 -13.75 -0.85
N HIS A 111 5.26 -14.84 -0.15
CA HIS A 111 5.52 -14.84 1.28
C HIS A 111 7.03 -15.01 1.50
N VAL A 112 7.62 -14.19 2.37
CA VAL A 112 9.04 -14.17 2.68
C VAL A 112 9.21 -14.40 4.18
N LEU A 113 9.96 -15.43 4.53
CA LEU A 113 10.24 -15.81 5.90
C LEU A 113 11.18 -14.80 6.57
N ARG A 114 11.26 -14.87 7.91
CA ARG A 114 12.10 -13.98 8.73
C ARG A 114 13.56 -13.88 8.27
N GLY A 115 14.13 -14.99 7.77
CA GLY A 115 15.50 -15.03 7.25
C GLY A 115 15.68 -14.53 5.82
N GLY A 116 14.62 -14.03 5.17
CA GLY A 116 14.64 -13.57 3.78
C GLY A 116 14.45 -14.68 2.73
N ALA A 117 14.35 -15.94 3.15
CA ALA A 117 13.98 -17.02 2.24
C ALA A 117 12.53 -16.87 1.77
N VAL A 118 12.27 -17.11 0.49
CA VAL A 118 10.90 -17.15 -0.04
C VAL A 118 10.22 -18.43 0.45
N ASP A 119 9.03 -18.32 1.04
CA ASP A 119 8.27 -19.45 1.56
C ASP A 119 7.69 -20.27 0.40
N GLU A 120 8.13 -21.51 0.29
CA GLU A 120 7.73 -22.43 -0.78
C GLU A 120 6.44 -23.19 -0.48
N SER A 121 6.07 -23.29 0.81
CA SER A 121 4.83 -23.92 1.23
C SER A 121 3.61 -23.04 0.95
N TRP A 122 3.83 -21.74 0.86
CA TRP A 122 2.80 -20.75 0.57
C TRP A 122 2.60 -20.57 -0.95
N GLN A 123 1.49 -21.09 -1.47
CA GLN A 123 1.22 -21.18 -2.92
C GLN A 123 0.30 -20.07 -3.45
N GLY A 124 0.46 -18.85 -2.91
CA GLY A 124 -0.33 -17.72 -3.37
C GLY A 124 -0.04 -17.32 -4.80
N SER A 125 -1.09 -16.94 -5.52
CA SER A 125 -1.00 -16.59 -6.95
C SER A 125 -1.91 -15.43 -7.31
N VAL A 126 -1.42 -14.58 -8.22
CA VAL A 126 -2.22 -13.61 -8.97
C VAL A 126 -2.02 -13.84 -10.46
N GLY A 127 -3.02 -13.51 -11.28
CA GLY A 127 -2.98 -13.76 -12.71
C GLY A 127 -3.86 -12.84 -13.53
N SER A 128 -3.52 -12.73 -14.81
CA SER A 128 -4.31 -12.06 -15.84
C SER A 128 -5.11 -13.07 -16.65
N VAL A 129 -6.22 -12.63 -17.24
CA VAL A 129 -7.00 -13.44 -18.20
C VAL A 129 -6.45 -13.36 -19.62
N SER A 130 -5.63 -12.35 -19.94
CA SER A 130 -5.12 -12.08 -21.29
C SER A 130 -3.59 -12.19 -21.40
N GLY A 131 -2.93 -12.80 -20.41
CA GLY A 131 -1.47 -12.90 -20.35
C GLY A 131 -0.76 -11.56 -20.08
N ARG A 132 -1.50 -10.46 -19.89
CA ARG A 132 -0.94 -9.16 -19.49
C ARG A 132 -0.19 -9.27 -18.15
N ALA A 133 0.82 -8.42 -18.00
CA ALA A 133 1.50 -8.22 -16.72
C ALA A 133 0.47 -7.86 -15.63
N VAL A 134 0.74 -8.35 -14.41
CA VAL A 134 -0.09 -8.08 -13.24
C VAL A 134 0.70 -7.30 -12.20
N SER A 135 0.00 -6.56 -11.36
CA SER A 135 0.61 -5.89 -10.21
C SER A 135 -0.27 -6.01 -8.97
N VAL A 136 0.37 -6.15 -7.81
CA VAL A 136 -0.27 -6.02 -6.50
C VAL A 136 0.24 -4.75 -5.84
N GLN A 137 -0.63 -3.75 -5.75
CA GLN A 137 -0.28 -2.39 -5.32
C GLN A 137 -0.59 -2.14 -3.84
N ALA A 138 -1.52 -2.89 -3.26
CA ALA A 138 -1.89 -2.77 -1.87
C ALA A 138 -2.09 -4.13 -1.21
N LEU A 139 -1.64 -4.24 0.04
CA LEU A 139 -1.83 -5.39 0.90
C LEU A 139 -2.41 -4.96 2.26
N ALA A 140 -3.28 -5.79 2.82
CA ALA A 140 -3.72 -5.70 4.20
C ALA A 140 -3.96 -7.09 4.78
N ARG A 141 -3.61 -7.30 6.05
CA ARG A 141 -3.80 -8.59 6.73
C ARG A 141 -4.77 -8.47 7.89
N ALA A 142 -5.65 -9.46 8.05
CA ALA A 142 -6.51 -9.62 9.23
C ALA A 142 -6.62 -11.11 9.60
N GLY A 143 -6.00 -11.51 10.71
CA GLY A 143 -5.98 -12.91 11.13
C GLY A 143 -5.38 -13.79 10.04
N THR A 144 -6.15 -14.79 9.59
CA THR A 144 -5.76 -15.75 8.54
C THR A 144 -5.99 -15.25 7.11
N ARG A 145 -6.34 -13.98 6.92
CA ARG A 145 -6.67 -13.42 5.60
C ARG A 145 -5.70 -12.34 5.18
N LEU A 146 -5.19 -12.48 3.97
CA LEU A 146 -4.44 -11.46 3.24
C LEU A 146 -5.33 -10.89 2.14
N TYR A 147 -5.70 -9.62 2.26
CA TYR A 147 -6.38 -8.86 1.22
C TYR A 147 -5.36 -8.19 0.32
N LEU A 148 -5.64 -8.17 -0.97
CA LEU A 148 -4.77 -7.60 -1.98
C LEU A 148 -5.58 -6.86 -3.03
N ALA A 149 -5.02 -5.75 -3.51
CA ALA A 149 -5.59 -4.98 -4.60
C ALA A 149 -4.50 -4.58 -5.61
N GLY A 150 -4.90 -4.43 -6.87
CA GLY A 150 -4.04 -3.99 -7.96
C GLY A 150 -4.50 -4.48 -9.33
N ALA A 151 -3.63 -4.39 -10.34
CA ALA A 151 -3.95 -4.82 -11.69
C ALA A 151 -3.82 -6.35 -11.84
N PHE A 152 -4.87 -7.10 -11.52
CA PHE A 152 -4.98 -8.53 -11.79
C PHE A 152 -6.44 -8.93 -12.06
N ALA A 153 -6.64 -10.09 -12.69
CA ALA A 153 -7.96 -10.64 -12.96
C ALA A 153 -8.31 -11.84 -12.05
N ARG A 154 -7.27 -12.53 -11.55
CA ARG A 154 -7.40 -13.73 -10.72
C ARG A 154 -6.51 -13.66 -9.49
N VAL A 155 -6.98 -14.30 -8.42
CA VAL A 155 -6.27 -14.45 -7.14
C VAL A 155 -6.55 -15.82 -6.53
N GLY A 156 -5.50 -16.58 -6.21
CA GLY A 156 -5.63 -17.94 -5.67
C GLY A 156 -6.51 -18.84 -6.53
N GLY A 157 -6.39 -18.74 -7.87
CA GLY A 157 -7.21 -19.45 -8.85
C GLY A 157 -8.61 -18.86 -9.11
N LEU A 158 -9.12 -17.97 -8.27
CA LEU A 158 -10.47 -17.40 -8.36
C LEU A 158 -10.52 -16.16 -9.27
N HIS A 159 -11.55 -16.05 -10.10
CA HIS A 159 -11.81 -14.83 -10.89
C HIS A 159 -12.33 -13.71 -9.98
N ARG A 160 -11.44 -12.75 -9.67
CA ARG A 160 -11.62 -11.66 -8.71
C ARG A 160 -10.80 -10.47 -9.22
N PRO A 161 -11.30 -9.74 -10.22
CA PRO A 161 -10.53 -8.64 -10.79
C PRO A 161 -10.35 -7.51 -9.77
N GLY A 162 -9.12 -6.99 -9.69
CA GLY A 162 -8.79 -5.79 -8.92
C GLY A 162 -8.66 -5.97 -7.41
N LEU A 163 -9.42 -6.88 -6.81
CA LEU A 163 -9.52 -7.02 -5.36
C LEU A 163 -9.82 -8.47 -4.94
N GLY A 164 -8.97 -9.02 -4.08
CA GLY A 164 -9.00 -10.42 -3.70
C GLY A 164 -8.57 -10.68 -2.25
N ALA A 165 -8.77 -11.93 -1.81
CA ALA A 165 -8.30 -12.40 -0.52
C ALA A 165 -7.67 -13.80 -0.65
N LEU A 166 -6.54 -13.99 0.03
CA LEU A 166 -5.82 -15.25 0.19
C LEU A 166 -5.80 -15.67 1.65
N ASP A 167 -5.71 -16.97 1.88
CA ASP A 167 -5.37 -17.55 3.18
C ASP A 167 -3.88 -17.31 3.49
N THR A 168 -3.56 -16.85 4.70
CA THR A 168 -2.17 -16.49 5.05
C THR A 168 -1.27 -17.71 5.25
N ASP A 169 -1.82 -18.88 5.56
CA ASP A 169 -1.00 -20.07 5.80
C ASP A 169 -0.74 -20.84 4.50
N SER A 170 -1.75 -20.98 3.64
CA SER A 170 -1.64 -21.78 2.40
C SER A 170 -1.46 -20.96 1.13
N GLY A 171 -1.87 -19.70 1.12
CA GLY A 171 -1.95 -18.88 -0.11
C GLY A 171 -3.15 -19.22 -0.99
N SER A 172 -4.10 -20.02 -0.52
CA SER A 172 -5.31 -20.38 -1.27
C SER A 172 -6.31 -19.22 -1.34
N GLY A 173 -7.06 -19.10 -2.45
CA GLY A 173 -8.08 -18.07 -2.60
C GLY A 173 -9.29 -18.28 -1.67
N ILE A 174 -9.75 -17.22 -0.99
CA ILE A 174 -10.90 -17.28 -0.09
C ILE A 174 -12.21 -17.23 -0.88
N ARG A 175 -12.82 -18.41 -1.16
CA ARG A 175 -14.03 -18.55 -2.00
C ARG A 175 -15.25 -17.75 -1.53
N GLY A 176 -15.44 -17.67 -0.20
CA GLY A 176 -16.54 -16.95 0.44
C GLY A 176 -16.39 -15.43 0.45
N TRP A 177 -15.21 -14.92 0.10
CA TRP A 177 -14.97 -13.49 0.01
C TRP A 177 -15.19 -13.01 -1.43
N ARG A 178 -16.28 -12.26 -1.62
CA ARG A 178 -16.84 -11.89 -2.91
C ARG A 178 -17.13 -10.39 -2.93
N PRO A 179 -16.10 -9.56 -3.07
CA PRO A 179 -16.32 -8.13 -3.24
C PRO A 179 -17.13 -7.93 -4.52
N ARG A 180 -18.19 -7.13 -4.43
CA ARG A 180 -18.83 -6.64 -5.66
C ARG A 180 -17.83 -5.72 -6.37
N PRO A 181 -17.81 -5.72 -7.71
CA PRO A 181 -16.91 -4.85 -8.47
C PRO A 181 -17.04 -3.41 -7.99
N LEU A 182 -15.97 -2.87 -7.41
CA LEU A 182 -15.85 -1.45 -7.09
C LEU A 182 -15.38 -0.77 -8.37
N LEU A 183 -16.28 -0.68 -9.37
CA LEU A 183 -15.97 -0.30 -10.76
C LEU A 183 -15.34 1.10 -10.92
N TRP A 184 -15.23 1.86 -9.84
CA TRP A 184 -14.80 3.26 -9.82
C TRP A 184 -13.59 3.53 -8.91
N LEU A 185 -13.13 2.53 -8.16
CA LEU A 185 -12.01 2.71 -7.24
C LEU A 185 -10.76 2.06 -7.85
N ASP A 186 -9.87 2.88 -8.41
CA ASP A 186 -8.48 2.48 -8.55
C ASP A 186 -7.89 2.37 -7.14
N VAL A 187 -7.85 1.15 -6.60
CA VAL A 187 -7.57 0.89 -5.19
C VAL A 187 -6.09 1.14 -4.90
N GLY A 188 -5.79 2.32 -4.34
CA GLY A 188 -4.45 2.69 -3.91
C GLY A 188 -4.10 2.21 -2.50
N ALA A 189 -5.08 1.97 -1.63
CA ALA A 189 -4.82 1.58 -0.25
C ALA A 189 -5.87 0.62 0.35
N LEU A 190 -5.36 -0.32 1.14
CA LEU A 190 -6.15 -1.23 1.97
C LEU A 190 -5.79 -1.05 3.45
N LEU A 191 -6.79 -1.17 4.33
CA LEU A 191 -6.60 -1.19 5.77
C LEU A 191 -7.63 -2.10 6.46
N ALA A 192 -7.15 -3.16 7.11
CA ALA A 192 -7.99 -3.98 7.97
C ALA A 192 -8.18 -3.32 9.35
N THR A 193 -9.43 -3.28 9.82
CA THR A 193 -9.81 -2.67 11.12
C THR A 193 -10.42 -3.66 12.10
N GLY A 194 -10.48 -4.95 11.74
CA GLY A 194 -11.19 -6.00 12.47
C GLY A 194 -12.37 -6.49 11.63
N PRO A 195 -13.61 -6.04 11.90
CA PRO A 195 -14.78 -6.47 11.15
C PRO A 195 -14.82 -5.90 9.72
N ARG A 196 -14.03 -4.85 9.43
CA ARG A 196 -14.03 -4.18 8.13
C ARG A 196 -12.66 -4.16 7.49
N LEU A 197 -12.68 -4.27 6.16
CA LEU A 197 -11.61 -3.85 5.27
C LEU A 197 -11.98 -2.48 4.70
N LEU A 198 -11.19 -1.46 5.00
CA LEU A 198 -11.31 -0.17 4.32
C LEU A 198 -10.54 -0.24 3.01
N VAL A 199 -11.21 0.17 1.94
CA VAL A 199 -10.69 0.21 0.57
C VAL A 199 -10.72 1.66 0.15
N ALA A 200 -9.56 2.21 -0.22
CA ALA A 200 -9.41 3.59 -0.62
C ALA A 200 -8.66 3.69 -1.96
N GLY A 201 -8.97 4.72 -2.72
CA GLY A 201 -8.47 4.88 -4.07
C GLY A 201 -8.76 6.23 -4.69
N GLN A 202 -8.66 6.27 -6.02
CA GLN A 202 -9.13 7.41 -6.79
C GLN A 202 -10.63 7.57 -6.68
N PHE A 203 -11.10 8.80 -6.87
CA PHE A 203 -12.52 9.12 -6.88
C PHE A 203 -12.86 10.21 -7.89
N SER A 204 -14.12 10.22 -8.30
CA SER A 204 -14.74 11.30 -9.05
C SER A 204 -15.96 11.77 -8.29
N TYR A 205 -16.03 13.07 -7.99
CA TYR A 205 -17.19 13.64 -7.31
C TYR A 205 -18.49 13.34 -8.10
N PRO A 206 -19.58 12.96 -7.42
CA PRO A 206 -19.79 12.91 -5.97
C PRO A 206 -19.43 11.58 -5.27
N THR A 207 -18.82 10.63 -5.97
CA THR A 207 -18.46 9.32 -5.41
C THR A 207 -17.31 9.45 -4.41
N ALA A 208 -17.47 8.88 -3.22
CA ALA A 208 -16.40 8.84 -2.23
C ALA A 208 -15.32 7.83 -2.66
N GLY A 209 -14.04 8.24 -2.59
CA GLY A 209 -12.88 7.39 -2.87
C GLY A 209 -12.52 6.39 -1.78
N ILE A 210 -13.43 6.16 -0.84
CA ILE A 210 -13.21 5.27 0.30
C ILE A 210 -14.51 4.59 0.70
N SER A 211 -14.43 3.27 0.86
CA SER A 211 -15.54 2.40 1.24
C SER A 211 -15.10 1.40 2.30
N ALA A 212 -16.03 0.99 3.15
CA ALA A 212 -15.83 -0.16 4.03
C ALA A 212 -16.47 -1.41 3.41
N LEU A 213 -15.73 -2.50 3.45
CA LEU A 213 -16.23 -3.83 3.15
C LEU A 213 -16.25 -4.65 4.45
N ASP A 214 -17.25 -5.53 4.59
CA ASP A 214 -17.22 -6.60 5.57
C ASP A 214 -16.01 -7.51 5.30
N ALA A 215 -15.13 -7.64 6.29
CA ALA A 215 -13.90 -8.40 6.15
C ALA A 215 -14.18 -9.90 5.91
N ARG A 216 -15.33 -10.41 6.35
CA ARG A 216 -15.68 -11.83 6.22
C ARG A 216 -16.17 -12.19 4.80
N THR A 217 -16.94 -11.31 4.18
CA THR A 217 -17.73 -11.59 2.97
C THR A 217 -17.33 -10.74 1.78
N GLY A 218 -16.74 -9.56 2.01
CA GLY A 218 -16.44 -8.57 0.98
C GLY A 218 -17.64 -7.71 0.59
N ALA A 219 -18.80 -7.87 1.26
CA ALA A 219 -19.96 -7.02 1.02
C ALA A 219 -19.66 -5.57 1.44
N ILE A 220 -20.16 -4.59 0.69
CA ILE A 220 -20.06 -3.18 1.07
C ILE A 220 -20.88 -2.94 2.33
N ASP A 221 -20.34 -2.18 3.29
CA ASP A 221 -21.05 -1.69 4.46
C ASP A 221 -21.58 -0.27 4.19
N PRO A 222 -22.87 -0.10 3.85
CA PRO A 222 -23.45 1.21 3.55
C PRO A 222 -23.61 2.09 4.79
N GLY A 223 -23.51 1.53 6.00
CA GLY A 223 -23.61 2.28 7.26
C GLY A 223 -22.31 2.98 7.64
N TRP A 224 -21.22 2.70 6.93
CA TRP A 224 -19.93 3.33 7.17
C TRP A 224 -19.76 4.55 6.26
N ASN A 225 -19.42 5.69 6.84
CA ASN A 225 -19.21 7.02 6.22
C ASN A 225 -20.40 7.77 5.59
N PRO A 226 -21.68 7.60 6.01
CA PRO A 226 -22.82 8.25 5.35
C PRO A 226 -22.79 9.80 5.36
N HIS A 227 -21.96 10.38 6.23
CA HIS A 227 -21.78 11.83 6.37
C HIS A 227 -20.47 12.34 5.78
N LEU A 228 -19.64 11.49 5.18
CA LEU A 228 -18.42 11.93 4.52
C LEU A 228 -18.80 12.58 3.19
N ARG A 229 -18.69 13.91 3.15
CA ARG A 229 -19.04 14.74 1.98
C ARG A 229 -17.74 15.23 1.34
N VAL A 230 -17.28 14.55 0.29
CA VAL A 230 -16.12 14.99 -0.49
C VAL A 230 -16.56 16.12 -1.42
N ILE A 231 -15.74 17.16 -1.58
CA ILE A 231 -16.04 18.33 -2.44
C ILE A 231 -14.90 18.64 -3.41
N GLY A 232 -15.25 19.26 -4.53
CA GLY A 232 -14.32 19.58 -5.61
C GLY A 232 -14.22 18.50 -6.66
N ASP A 233 -13.20 18.61 -7.51
CA ASP A 233 -12.97 17.68 -8.61
C ASP A 233 -12.38 16.34 -8.15
N ALA A 234 -12.16 15.45 -9.13
CA ALA A 234 -11.55 14.15 -8.92
C ALA A 234 -10.25 14.21 -8.10
N GLY A 235 -10.01 13.18 -7.30
CA GLY A 235 -8.88 13.14 -6.38
C GLY A 235 -8.55 11.74 -5.91
N SER A 236 -7.74 11.63 -4.85
CA SER A 236 -7.27 10.34 -4.34
C SER A 236 -7.24 10.25 -2.82
N PHE A 237 -7.59 9.08 -2.29
CA PHE A 237 -7.31 8.67 -0.92
C PHE A 237 -6.13 7.69 -0.96
N SER A 238 -4.91 8.23 -0.89
CA SER A 238 -3.68 7.49 -1.23
C SER A 238 -3.12 6.65 -0.08
N THR A 239 -3.44 6.97 1.17
CA THR A 239 -2.92 6.23 2.33
C THR A 239 -3.94 6.10 3.44
N LEU A 240 -3.92 4.95 4.09
CA LEU A 240 -4.73 4.63 5.26
C LEU A 240 -3.80 4.15 6.39
N LEU A 241 -4.00 4.72 7.58
CA LEU A 241 -3.29 4.35 8.80
C LEU A 241 -4.28 4.25 9.97
N ARG A 242 -4.22 3.15 10.73
CA ARG A 242 -4.95 3.04 11.99
C ARG A 242 -4.02 3.32 13.16
N HIS A 243 -4.38 4.27 14.02
CA HIS A 243 -3.63 4.56 15.25
C HIS A 243 -4.55 5.21 16.30
N ASP A 244 -4.35 4.87 17.57
CA ASP A 244 -5.09 5.43 18.72
C ASP A 244 -6.62 5.51 18.52
N GLY A 245 -7.20 4.40 18.07
CA GLY A 245 -8.65 4.30 17.87
C GLY A 245 -9.21 5.07 16.68
N ARG A 246 -8.37 5.69 15.85
CA ARG A 246 -8.75 6.45 14.65
C ARG A 246 -8.21 5.80 13.38
N VAL A 247 -8.85 6.11 12.25
CA VAL A 247 -8.31 5.87 10.92
C VAL A 247 -7.92 7.21 10.32
N TYR A 248 -6.64 7.40 10.07
CA TYR A 248 -6.11 8.55 9.37
C TYR A 248 -6.07 8.26 7.88
N VAL A 249 -6.54 9.21 7.10
CA VAL A 249 -6.53 9.14 5.65
C VAL A 249 -5.87 10.37 5.09
N ALA A 250 -4.93 10.18 4.17
CA ALA A 250 -4.30 11.27 3.44
C ALA A 250 -4.37 11.07 1.93
N GLY A 251 -4.25 12.17 1.19
CA GLY A 251 -4.31 12.19 -0.27
C GLY A 251 -4.64 13.58 -0.83
N SER A 252 -5.21 13.61 -2.03
CA SER A 252 -5.66 14.82 -2.72
C SER A 252 -7.19 14.87 -2.70
N PHE A 253 -7.78 15.37 -1.60
CA PHE A 253 -9.22 15.48 -1.46
C PHE A 253 -9.61 16.66 -0.56
N ARG A 254 -10.88 17.03 -0.58
CA ARG A 254 -11.47 17.99 0.36
C ARG A 254 -12.73 17.41 0.96
N VAL A 255 -12.98 17.68 2.24
CA VAL A 255 -14.18 17.22 2.94
C VAL A 255 -14.95 18.44 3.44
N ALA A 256 -16.23 18.52 3.10
CA ALA A 256 -17.10 19.60 3.56
C ALA A 256 -17.13 19.66 5.10
N GLY A 257 -17.07 20.87 5.64
CA GLY A 257 -17.07 21.12 7.09
C GLY A 257 -15.71 20.90 7.78
N LEU A 258 -14.65 20.50 7.06
CA LEU A 258 -13.29 20.50 7.57
C LEU A 258 -12.50 21.68 7.01
N ARG A 259 -11.80 22.41 7.88
CA ARG A 259 -10.94 23.56 7.52
C ARG A 259 -9.59 23.18 6.89
N ARG A 260 -9.46 21.96 6.35
CA ARG A 260 -8.19 21.47 5.80
C ARG A 260 -8.40 20.46 4.69
N ASN A 261 -7.43 20.39 3.79
CA ASN A 261 -7.44 19.50 2.64
C ASN A 261 -6.50 18.31 2.85
N GLY A 262 -6.81 17.21 2.17
CA GLY A 262 -5.91 16.07 2.01
C GLY A 262 -5.58 15.28 3.27
N LEU A 263 -6.19 15.59 4.42
CA LEU A 263 -5.96 14.88 5.68
C LEU A 263 -7.21 14.87 6.57
N VAL A 264 -7.73 13.68 6.84
CA VAL A 264 -8.88 13.46 7.73
C VAL A 264 -8.63 12.31 8.69
N ALA A 265 -9.11 12.46 9.93
CA ALA A 265 -9.26 11.35 10.86
C ALA A 265 -10.72 10.90 10.86
N LEU A 266 -10.96 9.61 10.71
CA LEU A 266 -12.27 8.99 10.68
C LEU A 266 -12.43 8.05 11.87
N ASN A 267 -13.65 8.00 12.40
CA ASN A 267 -14.03 6.96 13.33
C ASN A 267 -14.06 5.60 12.61
N PRO A 268 -13.33 4.57 13.08
CA PRO A 268 -13.28 3.27 12.41
C PRO A 268 -14.64 2.55 12.38
N ARG A 269 -15.54 2.86 13.33
CA ARG A 269 -16.86 2.25 13.43
C ARG A 269 -17.92 2.91 12.55
N SER A 270 -17.89 4.23 12.40
CA SER A 270 -18.95 4.96 11.68
C SER A 270 -18.49 5.67 10.40
N GLY A 271 -17.18 5.78 10.18
CA GLY A 271 -16.62 6.58 9.10
C GLY A 271 -16.86 8.09 9.25
N ARG A 272 -17.37 8.55 10.41
CA ARG A 272 -17.58 9.98 10.67
C ARG A 272 -16.23 10.70 10.82
N PRO A 273 -16.04 11.86 10.16
CA PRO A 273 -14.86 12.70 10.39
C PRO A 273 -14.78 13.23 11.83
N ASP A 274 -13.58 13.17 12.41
CA ASP A 274 -13.23 13.91 13.62
C ASP A 274 -12.98 15.37 13.26
N THR A 275 -13.97 16.23 13.52
CA THR A 275 -13.91 17.66 13.20
C THR A 275 -12.99 18.44 14.14
N ARG A 276 -12.60 17.86 15.28
CA ARG A 276 -11.74 18.50 16.29
C ARG A 276 -10.27 18.19 16.06
N TRP A 277 -9.95 17.02 15.51
CA TRP A 277 -8.56 16.67 15.18
C TRP A 277 -8.06 17.46 13.98
N ALA A 278 -7.34 18.56 14.21
CA ALA A 278 -6.81 19.47 13.19
C ALA A 278 -5.31 19.75 13.39
N PRO A 279 -4.42 18.81 13.01
CA PRO A 279 -2.98 19.01 13.18
C PRO A 279 -2.49 20.14 12.27
N ARG A 280 -1.56 20.95 12.78
CA ARG A 280 -0.77 21.88 11.95
C ARG A 280 0.41 21.13 11.37
N ALA A 281 0.35 20.80 10.08
CA ALA A 281 1.47 20.18 9.38
C ALA A 281 2.40 21.27 8.84
N GLN A 282 3.53 21.48 9.54
CA GLN A 282 4.60 22.32 9.00
C GLN A 282 5.10 21.68 7.69
N ASN A 283 5.29 22.49 6.64
CA ASN A 283 5.71 22.05 5.31
C ASN A 283 4.77 21.06 4.61
N CYS A 284 3.45 21.20 4.78
CA CYS A 284 2.46 20.54 3.93
C CYS A 284 1.77 21.57 3.02
N PRO A 285 2.26 21.79 1.78
CA PRO A 285 1.66 22.75 0.85
C PRO A 285 0.18 22.48 0.58
N VAL A 286 -0.20 21.19 0.53
CA VAL A 286 -1.59 20.76 0.31
C VAL A 286 -2.48 21.02 1.54
N CYS A 287 -1.89 21.06 2.74
CA CYS A 287 -2.63 21.25 4.00
C CYS A 287 -2.79 22.73 4.38
N ASN A 288 -1.93 23.62 3.86
CA ASN A 288 -1.80 25.01 4.33
C ASN A 288 -2.58 26.04 3.51
N HIS A 289 -3.10 25.66 2.34
CA HIS A 289 -3.91 26.55 1.53
C HIS A 289 -5.38 26.16 1.61
N PHE A 290 -6.24 27.18 1.73
CA PHE A 290 -7.70 27.17 1.83
C PHE A 290 -8.24 27.00 3.26
N ALA A 291 -8.30 28.15 3.96
CA ALA A 291 -9.20 28.41 5.07
C ALA A 291 -10.57 28.86 4.54
#